data_AF-A0A653CAX8-F1
#
_entry.id   AF-A0A653CAX8-F1
#
_cell.length_a   1.000
_cell.length_b   1.000
_cell.length_c   1.000
_cell.angle_alpha   90.00
_cell.angle_beta   90.00
_cell.angle_gamma   90.00
#
_symmetry.space_group_name_H-M   'P 1'
#
loop_
_entity.id
_entity.type
_entity.pdbx_description
1 polymer ?
#
loop_
_entity_poly.entity_id
_entity_poly.type
_entity_poly.pdbx_seq_one_letter_code
_entity_poly.pdbx_strand_id
1 'polypeptide(L)' 'VTIGGSKISNLRFADDTTLIAASQEELVALLNILEQRSAEYGLGINYNKTKVMIVDREHDNYREIKSIGRCEV' A
#
# COMPACT_ATOMS: atom_id res chain seq x y z
N VAL A 1 6.12 -5.15 -6.76
CA VAL A 1 6.86 -6.43 -6.77
C VAL A 1 6.71 -7.10 -8.12
N THR A 2 7.69 -7.86 -8.59
CA THR A 2 7.61 -8.58 -9.87
C THR A 2 7.65 -10.09 -9.62
N ILE A 3 6.67 -10.82 -10.15
CA ILE A 3 6.59 -12.28 -10.08
C ILE A 3 6.53 -12.78 -11.52
N GLY A 4 7.48 -13.63 -11.94
CA GLY A 4 7.51 -14.17 -13.31
C GLY A 4 7.59 -13.10 -14.41
N GLY A 5 8.17 -11.94 -14.11
CA GLY A 5 8.22 -10.78 -15.03
C GLY A 5 6.97 -9.88 -15.01
N SER A 6 5.92 -10.25 -14.28
CA SER A 6 4.71 -9.44 -14.14
C SER A 6 4.73 -8.61 -12.85
N LYS A 7 4.41 -7.33 -12.96
CA LYS A 7 4.28 -6.43 -11.81
C LYS A 7 2.98 -6.72 -11.06
N ILE A 8 3.11 -7.10 -9.79
CA ILE A 8 2.02 -7.28 -8.84
C ILE A 8 1.97 -6.06 -7.92
N SER A 9 0.83 -5.38 -7.91
CA SER A 9 0.57 -4.16 -7.13
C SER A 9 -0.51 -4.34 -6.06
N ASN A 10 -1.30 -5.41 -6.12
CA ASN A 10 -2.36 -5.68 -5.17
C ASN A 10 -2.57 -7.19 -4.96
N LEU A 11 -3.01 -7.54 -3.74
CA LEU A 11 -3.58 -8.82 -3.37
C LEU A 11 -4.92 -8.55 -2.68
N ARG A 12 -5.96 -9.31 -3.02
CA ARG A 12 -7.31 -9.12 -2.46
C ARG A 12 -7.87 -10.44 -1.97
N PHE A 13 -8.44 -10.43 -0.77
CA PHE A 13 -9.23 -11.53 -0.24
C PHE A 13 -10.45 -10.97 0.48
N ALA A 14 -11.65 -11.30 0.02
CA ALA A 14 -12.90 -10.70 0.49
C ALA A 14 -12.83 -9.15 0.46
N ASP A 15 -13.01 -8.49 1.60
CA ASP A 15 -12.88 -7.04 1.82
C ASP A 15 -11.45 -6.60 2.12
N ASP A 16 -10.55 -7.51 2.48
CA ASP A 16 -9.14 -7.20 2.74
C ASP A 16 -8.38 -6.99 1.43
N THR A 17 -7.63 -5.88 1.37
CA THR A 17 -6.76 -5.53 0.24
C THR A 17 -5.37 -5.17 0.74
N THR A 18 -4.34 -5.79 0.17
CA THR A 18 -2.93 -5.46 0.40
C THR A 18 -2.36 -4.81 -0.85
N LEU A 19 -1.81 -3.60 -0.72
CA LEU A 19 -1.10 -2.91 -1.81
C LEU A 19 0.40 -3.17 -1.69
N ILE A 20 1.08 -3.32 -2.83
CA ILE A 20 2.50 -3.65 -2.90
C ILE A 20 3.18 -2.69 -3.87
N ALA A 21 4.18 -1.96 -3.38
CA ALA A 21 4.95 -0.99 -4.15
C ALA A 21 6.45 -1.16 -3.87
N ALA A 22 7.30 -0.66 -4.77
CA ALA A 22 8.75 -0.63 -4.58
C ALA A 22 9.22 0.67 -3.88
N SER A 23 8.37 1.69 -3.81
CA SER A 23 8.66 2.95 -3.12
C SER A 23 7.44 3.52 -2.40
N GLN A 24 7.69 4.46 -1.49
CA GLN A 24 6.63 5.17 -0.77
C GLN A 24 5.74 5.97 -1.73
N GLU A 25 6.33 6.66 -2.71
CA GLU A 25 5.61 7.49 -3.68
C GLU A 25 4.67 6.65 -4.53
N GLU A 26 5.13 5.47 -4.96
CA GLU A 26 4.29 4.51 -5.67
C GLU A 26 3.15 4.00 -4.79
N LEU A 27 3.42 3.70 -3.51
CA LEU A 27 2.39 3.26 -2.58
C LEU A 27 1.32 4.33 -2.35
N VAL A 28 1.72 5.60 -2.20
CA VAL A 28 0.79 6.73 -2.08
C VAL A 28 -0.07 6.87 -3.33
N ALA A 29 0.52 6.74 -4.53
CA ALA A 29 -0.24 6.79 -5.78
C ALA A 29 -1.27 5.66 -5.87
N LEU A 30 -0.90 4.43 -5.50
CA LEU A 30 -1.83 3.29 -5.46
C LEU A 30 -2.94 3.49 -4.43
N LEU A 31 -2.62 4.00 -3.25
CA LEU A 31 -3.58 4.27 -2.18
C LEU A 31 -4.62 5.32 -2.63
N ASN A 32 -4.17 6.40 -3.28
CA ASN A 32 -5.06 7.44 -3.80
C ASN A 32 -6.01 6.90 -4.88
N ILE A 33 -5.52 6.05 -5.78
CA ILE A 33 -6.35 5.40 -6.79
C ILE A 33 -7.38 4.48 -6.12
N LEU A 34 -6.96 3.69 -5.12
CA LEU A 34 -7.87 2.81 -4.38
C LEU A 34 -8.94 3.60 -3.65
N GLU A 35 -8.58 4.69 -2.97
CA GLU A 35 -9.53 5.55 -2.26
C GLU A 35 -10.55 6.17 -3.21
N GLN A 36 -10.09 6.75 -4.33
CA GLN A 36 -10.96 7.35 -5.34
C GLN A 36 -11.95 6.32 -5.92
N ARG A 37 -11.46 5.14 -6.31
CA ARG A 37 -12.30 4.07 -6.85
C ARG A 37 -13.26 3.52 -5.81
N SER A 38 -12.83 3.36 -4.57
CA SER A 38 -13.70 2.88 -3.49
C SER A 38 -14.85 3.85 -3.24
N ALA A 39 -14.56 5.16 -3.25
CA ALA A 39 -15.57 6.20 -3.06
C ALA A 39 -16.65 6.19 -4.15
N GLU A 40 -16.30 5.86 -5.41
CA GLU A 40 -17.27 5.69 -6.51
C GLU A 40 -18.33 4.61 -6.21
N TYR A 41 -17.99 3.63 -5.36
CA TYR A 41 -18.90 2.57 -4.90
C TYR A 41 -19.43 2.78 -3.49
N GLY A 42 -19.24 3.97 -2.89
CA GLY A 42 -19.66 4.26 -1.52
C GLY A 42 -18.85 3.53 -0.44
N LEU A 43 -17.66 3.05 -0.78
CA LEU A 43 -16.75 2.37 0.13
C LEU A 43 -15.63 3.32 0.59
N GLY A 44 -15.10 3.08 1.78
CA GLY A 44 -14.01 3.87 2.36
C GLY A 44 -12.93 2.98 2.98
N ILE A 45 -11.73 3.52 3.10
CA ILE A 45 -10.58 2.83 3.72
C ILE A 45 -10.68 3.01 5.24
N ASN A 46 -10.58 1.91 5.98
CA ASN A 46 -10.51 1.94 7.44
C ASN A 46 -9.06 2.12 7.90
N TYR A 47 -8.61 3.38 7.98
CA TYR A 47 -7.24 3.73 8.35
C TYR A 47 -6.81 3.22 9.73
N ASN A 48 -7.74 3.02 10.68
CA ASN A 48 -7.42 2.44 11.99
C ASN A 48 -6.98 0.97 11.89
N LYS A 49 -7.47 0.25 10.88
CA LYS A 49 -7.12 -1.15 10.60
C LYS A 49 -6.00 -1.28 9.57
N THR A 50 -5.78 -0.29 8.72
CA THR A 50 -4.72 -0.30 7.72
C THR A 50 -3.35 -0.13 8.39
N LYS A 51 -2.39 -0.96 8.00
CA LYS A 51 -1.00 -0.91 8.48
C LYS A 51 -0.04 -0.91 7.30
N VAL A 52 1.05 -0.15 7.43
CA VAL A 52 2.16 -0.19 6.47
C VAL A 52 3.19 -1.20 6.96
N MET A 53 3.72 -1.99 6.04
CA MET A 53 4.82 -2.90 6.33
C MET A 53 5.93 -2.64 5.32
N ILE A 54 7.16 -2.50 5.81
CA ILE A 54 8.35 -2.38 4.99
C ILE A 54 9.04 -3.73 5.01
N VAL A 55 9.20 -4.33 3.83
CA VAL A 55 9.88 -5.62 3.66
C VAL A 55 11.18 -5.35 2.92
N ASP A 56 12.27 -5.27 3.68
CA ASP A 56 13.62 -5.18 3.14
C ASP A 56 14.41 -6.44 3.52
N ARG A 57 15.32 -6.86 2.63
CA ARG A 57 16.15 -8.05 2.83
C ARG A 57 17.49 -7.71 3.47
N GLU A 58 17.96 -6.47 3.35
CA GLU A 58 19.21 -6.00 3.94
C GLU A 58 18.92 -4.82 4.89
N HIS A 59 19.51 -4.84 6.08
CA HIS A 59 19.17 -3.93 7.18
C HIS A 59 19.69 -2.49 7.02
N ASP A 60 20.13 -2.09 5.83
CA ASP A 60 20.84 -0.83 5.61
C ASP A 60 20.11 0.04 4.59
N ASN A 61 19.04 0.72 5.04
CA ASN A 61 18.56 2.05 4.58
C ASN A 61 17.12 2.31 5.05
N TYR A 62 16.82 2.09 6.34
CA TYR A 62 15.58 2.62 6.91
C TYR A 62 15.70 4.15 6.97
N ARG A 63 15.26 4.84 5.91
CA ARG A 63 14.77 6.20 6.08
C ARG A 63 13.61 6.09 7.04
N GLU A 64 13.60 6.90 8.09
CA GLU A 64 12.53 6.90 9.09
C GLU A 64 11.21 7.33 8.42
N ILE A 65 10.49 6.39 7.82
CA ILE A 65 9.20 6.64 7.19
C ILE A 65 8.19 6.74 8.34
N LYS A 66 7.71 7.96 8.62
CA LYS A 66 6.77 8.23 9.71
C LYS A 66 5.32 7.99 9.32
N SER A 67 4.99 8.21 8.06
CA SER A 67 3.63 8.06 7.52
C SER A 67 3.63 7.84 6.01
N ILE A 68 2.58 7.19 5.52
CA ILE A 68 2.30 7.02 4.08
C ILE A 68 0.85 7.45 3.84
N GLY A 69 0.68 8.61 3.19
CA GLY A 69 -0.63 9.22 3.02
C GLY A 69 -1.26 9.53 4.39
N ARG A 70 -2.39 8.88 4.69
CA ARG A 70 -3.08 8.98 6.00
C ARG A 70 -2.78 7.80 6.93
N CYS A 71 -1.91 6.87 6.53
CA CYS A 71 -1.53 5.70 7.33
C CYS A 71 -0.25 6.00 8.11
N GLU A 72 -0.21 5.58 9.37
CA GLU A 72 1.02 5.52 10.17
C GLU A 72 1.83 4.26 9.80
N VAL A 73 3.17 4.37 9.85
CA VAL A 73 4.11 3.27 9.57
C VAL A 73 4.62 2.66 10.86
#